data_AF-A0A3L7NZK1-F1
#
_entry.id   AF-A0A3L7NZK1-F1
#
_cell.length_a   1.000
_cell.length_b   1.000
_cell.length_c   1.000
_cell.angle_alpha   90.00
_cell.angle_beta   90.00
_cell.angle_gamma   90.00
#
_symmetry.space_group_name_H-M   'P 1'
#
loop_
_entity.id
_entity.type
_entity.pdbx_description
1 polymer ?
#
loop_
_entity_poly.entity_id
_entity_poly.type
_entity_poly.pdbx_seq_one_letter_code
_entity_poly.pdbx_strand_id
1 'polypeptide(L)'
;MPLAKYLVVVVCCAVCGCGGFSPPKKTTLELKDVPADILKIAREKLPNVKFDTAWQMSNGTYEVRGKAKNGKVREIDITPDGTVVEIE
;
A
#
# COMPACT_ATOMS: atom_id res chain seq x y z
N MET A 1 3.11 -27.34 -59.08
CA MET A 1 3.77 -26.62 -57.97
C MET A 1 3.55 -25.13 -58.22
N PRO A 2 3.21 -24.27 -57.25
CA PRO A 2 3.39 -24.41 -55.79
C PRO A 2 2.06 -24.38 -55.01
N LEU A 3 1.88 -25.23 -53.99
CA LEU A 3 2.23 -25.08 -52.56
C LEU A 3 1.01 -24.73 -51.71
N ALA A 4 0.53 -25.76 -51.02
CA ALA A 4 0.16 -25.76 -49.60
C ALA A 4 -0.32 -24.44 -49.00
N LYS A 5 -1.65 -24.31 -48.85
CA LYS A 5 -2.24 -23.41 -47.86
C LYS A 5 -2.22 -24.13 -46.51
N TYR A 6 -1.08 -24.04 -45.82
CA TYR A 6 -0.95 -24.39 -44.42
C TYR A 6 -1.89 -23.49 -43.59
N LEU A 7 -3.01 -24.05 -43.14
CA LEU A 7 -3.82 -23.45 -42.09
C LEU A 7 -3.19 -23.83 -40.74
N VAL A 8 -2.09 -23.18 -40.39
CA VAL A 8 -1.51 -23.22 -39.04
C VAL A 8 -2.00 -21.99 -38.31
N VAL A 9 -3.20 -22.10 -37.73
CA VAL A 9 -3.69 -21.14 -36.74
C VAL A 9 -3.13 -21.58 -35.40
N VAL A 10 -1.86 -21.23 -35.16
CA VAL A 10 -1.27 -21.24 -33.81
C VAL A 10 -1.80 -19.99 -33.11
N VAL A 11 -2.93 -20.13 -32.42
CA VAL A 11 -3.38 -19.15 -31.42
C VAL A 11 -2.59 -19.44 -30.15
N CYS A 12 -1.40 -18.85 -30.10
CA CYS A 12 -0.65 -18.62 -28.88
C CYS A 12 -1.05 -17.22 -28.39
N CYS A 13 -2.14 -17.15 -27.62
CA CYS A 13 -2.47 -16.00 -26.78
C CYS A 13 -2.50 -16.55 -25.35
N ALA A 14 -1.35 -16.48 -24.70
CA ALA A 14 -1.01 -15.39 -23.80
C ALA A 14 -1.49 -15.73 -22.38
N VAL A 15 -0.61 -16.45 -21.70
CA VAL A 15 -0.27 -16.34 -20.27
C VAL A 15 -1.40 -15.83 -19.38
N CYS A 16 -2.03 -16.77 -18.66
CA CYS A 16 -2.82 -16.50 -17.47
C CYS A 16 -1.94 -15.88 -16.38
N GLY A 17 -1.68 -14.57 -16.49
CA GLY A 17 -1.12 -13.75 -15.42
C GLY A 17 -2.18 -13.40 -14.39
N CYS A 18 -2.83 -14.41 -13.78
CA CYS A 18 -3.54 -14.20 -12.50
C CYS A 18 -2.50 -14.19 -11.37
N GLY A 19 -1.63 -13.18 -11.39
CA GLY A 19 -0.84 -12.82 -10.22
C GLY A 19 -1.77 -12.20 -9.19
N GLY A 20 -2.43 -13.04 -8.40
CA GLY A 20 -3.24 -12.61 -7.25
C GLY A 20 -2.33 -12.04 -6.17
N PHE A 21 -1.87 -10.81 -6.34
CA PHE A 21 -1.31 -10.02 -5.26
C PHE A 21 -2.47 -9.68 -4.33
N SER A 22 -2.71 -10.53 -3.34
CA SER A 22 -3.56 -10.17 -2.21
C SER A 22 -2.75 -9.15 -1.40
N PRO A 23 -3.16 -7.88 -1.31
CA PRO A 23 -2.46 -6.94 -0.44
C PRO A 23 -2.43 -7.52 0.99
N PRO A 24 -1.36 -7.25 1.77
CA PRO A 24 -1.29 -7.70 3.15
C PRO A 24 -2.58 -7.31 3.87
N LYS A 25 -3.14 -8.24 4.65
CA LYS A 25 -4.38 -7.99 5.37
C LYS A 25 -4.15 -6.84 6.34
N LYS A 26 -4.83 -5.72 6.10
CA LYS A 26 -4.82 -4.55 6.96
C LYS A 26 -6.22 -4.27 7.52
N THR A 27 -6.28 -3.97 8.80
CA THR A 27 -7.49 -3.57 9.52
C THR A 27 -7.57 -2.05 9.46
N THR A 28 -8.67 -1.51 8.96
CA THR A 28 -8.87 -0.04 8.96
C THR A 28 -9.17 0.43 10.38
N LEU A 29 -8.53 1.50 10.80
CA LEU A 29 -8.76 2.16 12.10
C LEU A 29 -9.29 3.57 11.88
N GLU A 30 -10.19 4.01 12.76
CA GLU A 30 -10.42 5.45 12.88
C GLU A 30 -9.18 6.08 13.55
N LEU A 31 -8.85 7.33 13.21
CA LEU A 31 -7.67 7.98 13.78
C LEU A 31 -7.69 8.01 15.32
N LYS A 32 -8.87 8.10 15.94
CA LYS A 32 -9.00 8.08 17.41
C LYS A 32 -8.62 6.75 18.05
N ASP A 33 -8.61 5.66 17.28
CA ASP A 33 -8.28 4.31 17.75
C ASP A 33 -6.80 3.98 17.54
N VAL A 34 -6.05 4.85 16.86
CA VAL A 34 -4.60 4.75 16.77
C VAL A 34 -3.98 5.16 18.10
N PRO A 35 -3.02 4.41 18.66
CA PRO A 35 -2.36 4.79 19.89
C PRO A 35 -1.77 6.21 19.81
N ALA A 36 -1.94 6.99 20.87
CA ALA A 36 -1.56 8.40 20.88
C ALA A 36 -0.07 8.63 20.56
N ASP A 37 0.80 7.74 21.06
CA ASP A 37 2.24 7.80 20.81
C ASP A 37 2.59 7.60 19.33
N ILE A 38 1.86 6.72 18.64
CA ILE A 38 2.04 6.48 17.20
C ILE A 38 1.65 7.72 16.40
N LEU A 39 0.49 8.32 16.69
CA LEU A 39 0.08 9.58 16.03
C LEU A 39 1.03 10.73 16.34
N LYS A 40 1.59 10.77 17.54
CA LYS A 40 2.60 11.76 17.92
C LYS A 40 3.85 11.62 17.06
N ILE A 41 4.41 10.42 16.96
CA ILE A 41 5.58 10.12 16.10
C ILE A 41 5.28 10.49 14.64
N ALA A 42 4.10 10.10 14.13
CA ALA A 42 3.69 10.43 12.76
C ALA A 42 3.69 11.95 12.51
N ARG A 43 3.12 12.74 13.43
CA ARG A 43 3.10 14.21 13.35
C ARG A 43 4.48 14.85 13.49
N GLU A 44 5.36 14.28 14.32
CA GLU A 44 6.73 14.78 14.47
C GLU A 44 7.57 14.52 13.21
N LYS A 45 7.41 13.37 12.57
CA LYS A 45 8.14 13.00 11.34
C LYS A 45 7.56 13.65 10.09
N LEU A 46 6.24 13.89 10.05
CA LEU A 46 5.54 14.50 8.93
C LEU A 46 4.70 15.72 9.40
N PRO A 47 5.34 16.80 9.87
CA PRO A 47 4.65 17.92 10.53
C PRO A 47 3.75 18.75 9.60
N ASN A 48 3.87 18.58 8.29
CA ASN A 48 3.06 19.28 7.29
C ASN A 48 1.92 18.42 6.71
N VAL A 49 1.73 17.21 7.23
CA VAL A 49 0.72 16.25 6.77
C VAL A 49 -0.49 16.30 7.69
N LYS A 50 -1.68 16.48 7.10
CA LYS A 50 -2.94 16.27 7.78
C LYS A 50 -3.34 14.81 7.61
N PHE A 51 -3.12 14.01 8.65
CA PHE A 51 -3.54 12.61 8.69
C PHE A 51 -5.06 12.49 8.72
N ASP A 52 -5.60 11.55 7.97
CA ASP A 52 -7.04 11.26 7.87
C ASP A 52 -7.36 9.76 7.82
N THR A 53 -6.38 8.91 7.52
CA THR A 53 -6.57 7.47 7.34
C THR A 53 -5.52 6.71 8.13
N ALA A 54 -5.92 5.59 8.73
CA ALA A 54 -5.01 4.70 9.45
C ALA A 54 -5.38 3.24 9.26
N TRP A 55 -4.37 2.39 9.29
CA TRP A 55 -4.51 0.95 9.29
C TRP A 55 -3.60 0.31 10.33
N GLN A 56 -4.00 -0.87 10.80
CA GLN A 56 -3.13 -1.80 11.51
C GLN A 56 -2.86 -3.01 10.63
N MET A 57 -1.58 -3.28 10.40
CA MET A 57 -1.12 -4.46 9.68
C MET A 57 -1.20 -5.71 10.57
N SER A 58 -1.17 -6.89 9.95
CA SER A 58 -1.23 -8.17 10.67
C SER A 58 -0.08 -8.41 11.67
N ASN A 59 1.06 -7.72 11.50
CA ASN A 59 2.20 -7.77 12.42
C ASN A 59 2.13 -6.72 13.55
N GLY A 60 1.04 -5.94 13.62
CA GLY A 60 0.84 -4.90 14.62
C GLY A 60 1.36 -3.51 14.22
N THR A 61 2.09 -3.37 13.10
CA THR A 61 2.53 -2.07 12.58
C THR A 61 1.34 -1.19 12.23
N TYR A 62 1.44 0.09 12.54
CA TYR A 62 0.47 1.11 12.20
C TYR A 62 0.93 1.88 10.96
N GLU A 63 0.10 1.88 9.92
CA GLU A 63 0.26 2.69 8.71
C GLU A 63 -0.64 3.92 8.89
N VAL A 64 -0.08 5.13 8.90
CA VAL A 64 -0.85 6.38 9.02
C VAL A 64 -0.64 7.25 7.79
N ARG A 65 -1.73 7.63 7.15
CA ARG A 65 -1.75 8.34 5.86
C ARG A 65 -2.43 9.69 5.98
N GLY A 66 -1.93 10.65 5.22
CA GLY A 66 -2.56 11.95 5.09
C GLY A 66 -2.13 12.71 3.84
N LYS A 67 -2.59 13.95 3.77
CA LYS A 67 -2.24 14.89 2.69
C LYS A 67 -1.41 16.04 3.21
N ALA A 68 -0.27 16.30 2.57
CA ALA A 68 0.55 17.47 2.82
C ALA A 68 -0.08 18.74 2.24
N LYS A 69 0.37 19.92 2.68
CA LYS A 69 -0.11 21.23 2.19
C LYS A 69 -0.01 21.41 0.68
N ASN A 70 0.98 20.79 0.04
CA ASN A 70 1.17 20.80 -1.42
C ASN A 70 0.29 19.79 -2.17
N GLY A 71 -0.63 19.11 -1.48
CA GLY A 71 -1.52 18.10 -2.05
C GLY A 71 -0.90 16.71 -2.21
N LYS A 72 0.39 16.52 -1.91
CA LYS A 72 1.01 15.18 -1.94
C LYS A 72 0.45 14.31 -0.82
N VAL A 73 0.08 13.08 -1.14
CA VAL A 73 -0.20 12.05 -0.13
C VAL A 73 1.12 11.62 0.48
N ARG A 74 1.13 11.41 1.80
CA ARG A 74 2.27 10.90 2.55
C ARG A 74 1.79 9.83 3.53
N GLU A 75 2.64 8.83 3.71
CA GLU A 75 2.36 7.67 4.56
C GLU A 75 3.57 7.43 5.49
N ILE A 76 3.31 6.89 6.67
CA ILE A 76 4.34 6.50 7.63
C ILE A 76 3.94 5.22 8.35
N ASP A 77 4.87 4.28 8.39
CA ASP A 77 4.73 3.00 9.05
C ASP A 77 5.52 2.98 10.35
N ILE A 78 4.83 2.64 11.45
CA ILE A 78 5.37 2.69 12.80
C ILE A 78 5.01 1.41 13.52
N THR A 79 6.03 0.69 13.96
CA THR A 79 5.89 -0.50 14.82
C THR A 79 5.27 -0.16 16.18
N PRO A 80 4.72 -1.15 16.92
CA PRO A 80 4.13 -0.91 18.25
C PRO A 80 5.08 -0.29 19.29
N ASP A 81 6.39 -0.50 19.16
CA ASP A 81 7.43 0.09 20.02
C ASP A 81 7.85 1.50 19.59
N GLY A 82 7.23 2.05 18.53
CA GLY A 82 7.49 3.40 18.05
C GLY A 82 8.62 3.50 17.03
N THR A 83 9.23 2.38 16.62
CA THR A 83 10.23 2.37 15.55
C THR A 83 9.57 2.66 14.21
N VAL A 84 10.06 3.70 13.52
CA VAL A 84 9.62 4.06 12.16
C VAL A 84 10.26 3.10 11.16
N VAL A 85 9.43 2.40 10.41
CA VAL A 85 9.86 1.43 9.39
C VAL A 85 10.04 2.13 8.04
N GLU A 86 9.06 2.93 7.65
CA GLU A 86 9.01 3.53 6.32
C GLU A 86 8.29 4.89 6.33
N ILE A 87 8.68 5.76 5.40
CA ILE A 87 8.05 7.07 5.15
C ILE A 87 7.95 7.29 3.62
N GLU A 88 6.74 7.28 3.08
CA GLU A 88 6.44 7.42 1.63
C GLU A 88 5.78 8.75 1.27
#